data_AF-A0A3D5HYJ3-F1
#
_entry.id   AF-A0A3D5HYJ3-F1
#
_cell.length_a   1.000
_cell.length_b   1.000
_cell.length_c   1.000
_cell.angle_alpha   90.00
_cell.angle_beta   90.00
_cell.angle_gamma   90.00
#
_symmetry.space_group_name_H-M   'P 1'
#
loop_
_entity.id
_entity.type
_entity.pdbx_description
1 polymer ?
#
loop_
_entity_poly.entity_id
_entity_poly.type
_entity_poly.pdbx_seq_one_letter_code
_entity_poly.pdbx_strand_id
1 'polypeptide(L)'
;MEGRNLVSWPAILGTLALVVLGLLAWELRWVLLVLFGAVVLAVALDVPVQVLMRRTPLHRPQALVVVVGLLVLLGWELGFLLLPELVQQVATLNELLPQLLQRVGAFLSEIRGVGPLGSSLESSGGLSALQPLGSQLLGLAGGAANSSIQVLLMALLALLLCLDPQHHINLLIAATPRFYRPQGRRLLQQCRDALGGWLAGMTISAISVFLLTWAGLAWLQVPLALLSGLVCGLLTFVPTIGPTVATLLPTALALVVSPELSLKVIVLRLILQNGEAFLLTPLLLSR
;
A
#
# COMPACT_ATOMS: atom_id res chain seq x y z
N MET A 1 -29.50 34.88 -43.66
CA MET A 1 -28.90 33.60 -43.23
C MET A 1 -27.61 33.96 -42.50
N GLU A 2 -27.73 34.51 -41.29
CA GLU A 2 -26.56 34.92 -40.50
C GLU A 2 -25.95 33.70 -39.82
N GLY A 3 -24.72 33.36 -40.20
CA GLY A 3 -23.94 32.30 -39.61
C GLY A 3 -23.69 32.57 -38.13
N ARG A 4 -24.29 31.74 -37.28
CA ARG A 4 -23.95 31.66 -35.86
C ARG A 4 -22.44 31.38 -35.74
N ASN A 5 -21.67 32.33 -35.22
CA ASN A 5 -20.28 32.09 -34.84
C ASN A 5 -20.24 30.96 -33.80
N LEU A 6 -19.84 29.76 -34.23
CA LEU A 6 -19.97 28.52 -33.48
C LEU A 6 -18.98 28.37 -32.31
N VAL A 7 -18.08 29.34 -32.08
CA VAL A 7 -17.15 29.29 -30.93
C VAL A 7 -17.00 30.68 -30.34
N SER A 8 -17.46 30.87 -29.10
CA SER A 8 -17.25 32.12 -28.37
C SER A 8 -15.78 32.20 -27.93
N TRP A 9 -15.14 33.36 -28.08
CA TRP A 9 -13.75 33.60 -27.62
C TRP A 9 -13.45 33.12 -26.18
N PRO A 10 -14.39 33.24 -25.20
CA PRO A 10 -14.23 32.63 -23.87
C PRO A 10 -14.07 31.11 -23.90
N ALA A 11 -14.73 30.41 -24.84
CA ALA A 11 -14.61 28.97 -24.98
C ALA A 11 -13.22 28.56 -25.49
N ILE A 12 -12.63 29.33 -26.42
CA ILE A 12 -11.27 29.08 -26.95
C ILE A 12 -10.22 29.32 -25.85
N LEU A 13 -10.36 30.41 -25.09
CA LEU A 13 -9.46 30.70 -23.97
C LEU A 13 -9.61 29.65 -22.86
N GLY A 14 -10.83 29.19 -22.59
CA GLY A 14 -11.11 28.14 -21.62
C GLY A 14 -10.52 26.79 -22.02
N THR A 15 -10.65 26.38 -23.28
CA THR A 15 -10.05 25.13 -23.76
C THR A 15 -8.54 25.20 -23.77
N LEU A 16 -7.94 26.32 -24.19
CA LEU A 16 -6.49 26.50 -24.19
C LEU A 16 -5.93 26.48 -22.76
N ALA A 17 -6.60 27.13 -21.80
CA ALA A 17 -6.24 27.06 -20.38
C ALA A 17 -6.32 25.62 -19.84
N LEU A 18 -7.35 24.85 -20.20
CA LEU A 18 -7.48 23.44 -19.82
C LEU A 18 -6.36 22.57 -20.41
N VAL A 19 -5.98 22.79 -21.67
CA VAL A 19 -4.87 22.06 -22.31
C VAL A 19 -3.55 22.38 -21.63
N VAL A 20 -3.27 23.66 -21.34
CA VAL A 20 -2.05 24.06 -20.62
C VAL A 20 -2.02 23.48 -19.21
N LEU A 21 -3.14 23.49 -18.48
CA LEU A 21 -3.25 22.85 -17.17
C LEU A 21 -3.02 21.33 -17.25
N GLY A 22 -3.55 20.68 -18.30
CA GLY A 22 -3.34 19.25 -18.53
C GLY A 22 -1.88 18.90 -18.83
N LEU A 23 -1.21 19.69 -19.67
CA LEU A 23 0.22 19.52 -19.97
C LEU A 23 1.09 19.77 -18.73
N LEU A 24 0.81 20.83 -17.97
CA LEU A 24 1.48 21.10 -16.70
C LEU A 24 1.28 19.95 -15.70
N ALA A 25 0.05 19.43 -15.57
CA ALA A 25 -0.23 18.31 -14.68
C ALA A 25 0.53 17.04 -15.09
N TRP A 26 0.67 16.78 -16.39
CA TRP A 26 1.44 15.64 -16.91
C TRP A 26 2.93 15.74 -16.62
N GLU A 27 3.49 16.95 -16.78
CA GLU A 27 4.90 17.23 -16.51
C GLU A 27 5.21 17.19 -15.00
N LEU A 28 4.28 17.73 -14.19
CA LEU A 28 4.38 17.74 -12.72
C LEU A 28 3.87 16.46 -12.06
N ARG A 29 3.56 15.39 -12.80
CA ARG A 29 2.98 14.15 -12.24
C ARG A 29 3.75 13.61 -11.03
N TRP A 30 5.07 13.67 -11.06
CA TRP A 30 5.93 13.23 -9.95
C TRP A 30 5.76 14.10 -8.71
N VAL A 31 5.69 15.42 -8.88
CA VAL A 31 5.44 16.38 -7.79
C VAL A 31 4.05 16.18 -7.22
N LEU A 32 3.05 15.97 -8.08
CA LEU A 32 1.67 15.68 -7.66
C LEU A 32 1.56 14.38 -6.88
N LEU A 33 2.29 13.32 -7.28
CA LEU A 33 2.32 12.05 -6.55
C LEU A 33 2.97 12.21 -5.16
N VAL A 34 4.08 12.96 -5.06
CA VAL A 34 4.72 13.25 -3.76
C VAL A 34 3.78 14.07 -2.87
N LEU A 35 3.13 15.10 -3.41
CA LEU A 35 2.16 15.91 -2.67
C LEU A 35 0.95 15.08 -2.22
N PHE A 36 0.42 14.24 -3.10
CA PHE A 36 -0.68 13.34 -2.79
C PHE A 36 -0.29 12.37 -1.67
N GLY A 37 0.87 11.71 -1.80
CA GLY A 37 1.40 10.84 -0.75
C GLY A 37 1.62 11.57 0.58
N ALA A 38 2.06 12.83 0.53
CA ALA A 38 2.22 13.67 1.71
C ALA A 38 0.87 14.00 2.36
N VAL A 39 -0.18 14.27 1.58
CA VAL A 39 -1.54 14.47 2.10
C VAL A 39 -2.07 13.19 2.74
N VAL A 40 -1.90 12.04 2.09
CA VAL A 40 -2.31 10.73 2.63
C VAL A 40 -1.59 10.46 3.95
N LEU A 41 -0.28 10.64 4.00
CA LEU A 41 0.52 10.45 5.21
C LEU A 41 0.17 11.47 6.31
N ALA A 42 -0.09 12.73 5.95
CA ALA A 42 -0.53 13.75 6.89
C ALA A 42 -1.87 13.36 7.54
N VAL A 43 -2.82 12.88 6.74
CA VAL A 43 -4.11 12.39 7.24
C VAL A 43 -3.94 11.14 8.09
N ALA A 44 -3.05 10.21 7.70
CA ALA A 44 -2.71 9.04 8.50
C ALA A 44 -2.16 9.41 9.88
N LEU A 45 -1.27 10.41 9.95
CA LEU A 45 -0.72 10.94 11.19
C LEU A 45 -1.74 11.75 12.00
N ASP A 46 -2.65 12.47 11.32
CA ASP A 46 -3.68 13.27 11.97
C ASP A 46 -4.66 12.43 12.79
N VAL A 47 -4.91 11.16 12.41
CA VAL A 47 -5.77 10.24 13.16
C VAL A 47 -5.28 10.01 14.60
N PRO A 48 -4.08 9.46 14.86
CA PRO A 48 -3.56 9.28 16.22
C PRO A 48 -3.32 10.62 16.94
N VAL A 49 -2.94 11.69 16.23
CA VAL A 49 -2.79 13.03 16.82
C VAL A 49 -4.11 13.54 17.40
N GLN A 50 -5.20 13.46 16.63
CA GLN A 50 -6.52 13.84 17.12
C GLN A 50 -6.99 12.96 18.29
N VAL A 51 -6.73 11.65 18.24
CA VAL A 51 -7.07 10.74 19.34
C VAL A 51 -6.33 11.14 20.62
N LEU A 52 -5.03 11.45 20.51
CA LEU A 52 -4.21 11.89 21.64
C LEU A 52 -4.69 13.25 22.19
N MET A 53 -4.97 14.23 21.32
CA MET A 53 -5.49 15.54 21.72
C MET A 53 -6.88 15.48 22.36
N ARG A 54 -7.71 14.47 22.03
CA ARG A 54 -9.00 14.25 22.71
C ARG A 54 -8.85 13.65 24.10
N ARG A 55 -7.72 12.97 24.37
CA ARG A 55 -7.45 12.27 25.64
C ARG A 55 -6.50 13.04 26.56
N THR A 56 -5.82 14.07 26.06
CA THR A 56 -4.79 14.83 26.78
C THR A 56 -4.94 16.33 26.51
N PRO A 57 -4.47 17.21 27.40
CA PRO A 57 -4.53 18.67 27.21
C PRO A 57 -3.48 19.21 26.23
N LEU A 58 -2.80 18.35 25.47
CA LEU A 58 -1.69 18.73 24.61
C LEU A 58 -2.16 19.61 23.44
N HIS A 59 -1.42 20.68 23.19
CA HIS A 59 -1.60 21.44 21.96
C HIS A 59 -1.04 20.66 20.77
N ARG A 60 -1.58 20.94 19.59
CA ARG A 60 -1.28 20.20 18.35
C ARG A 60 0.20 19.91 18.07
N PRO A 61 1.15 20.88 18.14
CA PRO A 61 2.56 20.58 17.89
C PRO A 61 3.13 19.56 18.89
N GLN A 62 2.72 19.62 20.16
CA GLN A 62 3.15 18.68 21.19
C GLN A 62 2.58 17.29 20.92
N ALA A 63 1.29 17.21 20.58
CA ALA A 63 0.65 15.94 20.24
C ALA A 63 1.30 15.30 19.01
N LEU A 64 1.66 16.08 17.98
CA LEU A 64 2.38 15.59 16.81
C LEU A 64 3.75 15.02 17.17
N VAL A 65 4.55 15.75 17.96
CA VAL A 65 5.87 15.28 18.42
C VAL A 65 5.75 13.98 19.22
N VAL A 66 4.77 13.89 20.12
CA VAL A 66 4.52 12.66 20.90
C VAL A 66 4.14 11.50 19.99
N VAL A 67 3.21 11.70 19.04
CA VAL A 67 2.80 10.64 18.11
C VAL A 67 3.96 10.19 17.23
N VAL A 68 4.70 11.11 16.62
CA VAL A 68 5.85 10.77 15.77
C VAL A 68 6.92 10.06 16.60
N GLY A 69 7.22 10.55 17.81
CA GLY A 69 8.15 9.89 18.72
C GLY A 69 7.72 8.47 19.08
N LEU A 70 6.45 8.26 19.40
CA LEU A 70 5.89 6.92 19.67
C LEU A 70 5.97 6.01 18.45
N LEU A 71 5.67 6.50 17.24
CA LEU A 71 5.77 5.71 16.01
C LEU A 71 7.21 5.33 15.69
N VAL A 72 8.17 6.25 15.89
CA VAL A 72 9.60 5.97 15.71
C VAL A 72 10.08 4.95 16.74
N LEU A 73 9.71 5.09 18.01
CA LEU A 73 10.06 4.13 19.06
C LEU A 73 9.45 2.76 18.79
N LEU A 74 8.16 2.70 18.45
CA LEU A 74 7.48 1.45 18.09
C LEU A 74 8.15 0.80 16.88
N GLY A 75 8.45 1.57 15.84
CA GLY A 75 9.14 1.09 14.64
C GLY A 75 10.55 0.59 14.94
N TRP A 76 11.27 1.26 15.83
CA TRP A 76 12.59 0.84 16.29
C TRP A 76 12.54 -0.50 17.04
N GLU A 77 11.64 -0.63 18.01
CA GLU A 77 11.47 -1.87 18.79
C GLU A 77 11.02 -3.04 17.91
N LEU A 78 10.02 -2.83 17.06
CA LEU A 78 9.57 -3.85 16.10
C LEU A 78 10.66 -4.21 15.11
N GLY A 79 11.44 -3.24 14.64
CA GLY A 79 12.58 -3.47 13.76
C GLY A 79 13.65 -4.31 14.45
N PHE A 80 14.04 -3.96 15.68
CA PHE A 80 15.03 -4.72 16.44
C PHE A 80 14.60 -6.18 16.67
N LEU A 81 13.31 -6.41 16.93
CA LEU A 81 12.77 -7.75 17.19
C LEU A 81 12.56 -8.58 15.91
N LEU A 82 11.96 -7.98 14.88
CA LEU A 82 11.49 -8.71 13.69
C LEU A 82 12.51 -8.72 12.56
N LEU A 83 13.37 -7.71 12.44
CA LEU A 83 14.29 -7.57 11.31
C LEU A 83 15.30 -8.72 11.21
N PRO A 84 15.94 -9.20 12.30
CA PRO A 84 16.86 -10.34 12.20
C PRO A 84 16.18 -11.61 11.67
N GLU A 85 14.98 -11.91 12.17
CA GLU A 85 14.16 -13.04 11.73
C GLU A 85 13.72 -12.88 10.27
N LEU A 86 13.29 -11.69 9.87
CA LEU A 86 12.92 -11.40 8.48
C LEU A 86 14.10 -11.56 7.53
N VAL A 87 15.29 -11.09 7.91
CA VAL A 87 16.52 -11.24 7.12
C VAL A 87 16.86 -12.73 6.95
N GLN A 88 16.74 -13.53 8.02
CA GLN A 88 16.93 -14.97 7.94
C GLN A 88 15.90 -15.63 7.02
N GLN A 89 14.61 -15.30 7.15
CA GLN A 89 13.56 -15.85 6.29
C GLN A 89 13.73 -15.46 4.82
N VAL A 90 14.20 -14.25 4.53
CA VAL A 90 14.55 -13.84 3.16
C VAL A 90 15.75 -14.62 2.64
N ALA A 91 16.77 -14.89 3.46
CA ALA A 91 17.89 -15.75 3.07
C ALA A 91 17.42 -17.18 2.78
N THR A 92 16.58 -17.76 3.64
CA THR A 92 15.96 -19.08 3.42
C THR A 92 15.08 -19.09 2.18
N LEU A 93 14.35 -18.00 1.88
CA LEU A 93 13.56 -17.91 0.65
C LEU A 93 14.45 -18.06 -0.59
N ASN A 94 15.61 -17.40 -0.60
CA ASN A 94 16.55 -17.49 -1.72
C ASN A 94 17.09 -18.91 -1.91
N GLU A 95 17.30 -19.64 -0.82
CA GLU A 95 17.72 -21.05 -0.85
C GLU A 95 16.60 -21.99 -1.34
N LEU A 96 15.35 -21.72 -0.94
CA LEU A 96 14.17 -22.50 -1.34
C LEU A 96 13.64 -22.13 -2.73
N LEU A 97 14.02 -20.97 -3.28
CA LEU A 97 13.47 -20.43 -4.53
C LEU A 97 13.63 -21.38 -5.73
N PRO A 98 14.79 -22.04 -5.95
CA PRO A 98 14.93 -23.02 -7.04
C PRO A 98 13.98 -24.21 -6.86
N GLN A 99 13.83 -24.69 -5.61
CA GLN A 99 12.95 -25.82 -5.28
C GLN A 99 11.48 -25.45 -5.46
N LEU A 100 11.09 -24.22 -5.08
CA LEU A 100 9.76 -23.66 -5.32
C LEU A 100 9.42 -23.70 -6.81
N LEU A 101 10.31 -23.19 -7.66
CA LEU A 101 10.10 -23.14 -9.11
C LEU A 101 9.99 -24.53 -9.73
N GLN A 102 10.85 -25.46 -9.32
CA GLN A 102 10.78 -26.86 -9.78
C GLN A 102 9.48 -27.54 -9.34
N ARG A 103 9.07 -27.35 -8.08
CA ARG A 103 7.85 -28.01 -7.55
C ARG A 103 6.58 -27.45 -8.17
N VAL A 104 6.52 -26.13 -8.37
CA VAL A 104 5.43 -25.47 -9.09
C VAL A 104 5.43 -25.90 -10.56
N GLY A 105 6.59 -25.95 -11.21
CA GLY A 105 6.73 -26.44 -12.59
C GLY A 105 6.18 -27.85 -12.77
N ALA A 106 6.59 -28.78 -11.90
CA ALA A 106 6.12 -30.16 -11.88
C ALA A 106 4.62 -30.25 -11.69
N PHE A 107 4.08 -29.54 -10.70
CA PHE A 107 2.64 -29.51 -10.45
C PHE A 107 1.86 -28.95 -11.66
N LEU A 108 2.35 -27.89 -12.30
CA LEU A 108 1.72 -27.33 -13.50
C LEU A 108 1.84 -28.23 -14.72
N SER A 109 2.92 -29.02 -14.83
CA SER A 109 3.12 -29.97 -15.93
C SER A 109 2.04 -31.07 -15.94
N GLU A 110 1.54 -31.43 -14.76
CA GLU A 110 0.48 -32.44 -14.57
C GLU A 110 -0.93 -31.90 -14.91
N ILE A 111 -1.12 -30.57 -14.96
CA ILE A 111 -2.41 -29.94 -15.23
C ILE A 111 -2.63 -29.82 -16.74
N ARG A 112 -3.72 -30.41 -17.24
CA ARG A 112 -4.17 -30.25 -18.64
C ARG A 112 -4.41 -28.77 -18.96
N GLY A 113 -3.73 -28.26 -19.99
CA GLY A 113 -3.89 -26.90 -20.52
C GLY A 113 -2.75 -25.93 -20.18
N VAL A 114 -1.96 -26.21 -19.14
CA VAL A 114 -0.81 -25.36 -18.72
C VAL A 114 0.53 -26.10 -18.73
N GLY A 115 0.55 -27.36 -19.18
CA GLY A 115 1.76 -28.19 -19.31
C GLY A 115 2.97 -27.52 -20.00
N PRO A 116 2.80 -26.77 -21.11
CA PRO A 116 3.90 -26.06 -21.77
C PRO A 116 4.56 -24.99 -20.87
N LEU A 117 3.80 -24.35 -19.98
CA LEU A 117 4.32 -23.39 -19.00
C LEU A 117 5.09 -24.11 -17.88
N GLY A 118 4.58 -25.25 -17.41
CA GLY A 118 5.26 -26.11 -16.44
C GLY A 118 6.62 -26.58 -16.93
N SER A 119 6.69 -27.14 -18.15
CA SER A 119 7.94 -27.62 -18.75
C SER A 119 8.97 -26.52 -19.00
N SER A 120 8.51 -25.28 -19.26
CA SER A 120 9.40 -24.12 -19.45
C SER A 120 10.01 -23.65 -18.11
N LEU A 121 9.26 -23.74 -17.02
CA LEU A 121 9.75 -23.42 -15.66
C LEU A 121 10.76 -24.46 -15.16
N GLU A 122 10.55 -25.74 -15.48
CA GLU A 122 11.48 -26.82 -15.15
C GLU A 122 12.80 -26.73 -15.94
N SER A 123 12.71 -26.50 -17.24
CA SER A 123 13.88 -26.55 -18.16
C SER A 123 14.78 -25.31 -18.11
N SER A 124 14.27 -24.15 -17.70
CA SER A 124 15.04 -22.90 -17.63
C SER A 124 15.92 -22.75 -16.38
N GLY A 125 15.88 -23.72 -15.47
CA GLY A 125 16.67 -23.69 -14.23
C GLY A 125 16.32 -22.54 -13.29
N GLY A 126 15.14 -21.92 -13.46
CA GLY A 126 14.56 -20.87 -12.62
C GLY A 126 15.26 -19.50 -12.65
N LEU A 127 16.59 -19.46 -12.78
CA LEU A 127 17.40 -18.24 -12.66
C LEU A 127 17.27 -17.31 -13.87
N SER A 128 17.15 -17.84 -15.08
CA SER A 128 16.97 -17.03 -16.30
C SER A 128 15.56 -16.43 -16.39
N ALA A 129 14.55 -17.11 -15.86
CA ALA A 129 13.18 -16.59 -15.73
C ALA A 129 13.07 -15.46 -14.68
N LEU A 130 13.95 -15.44 -13.68
CA LEU A 130 14.02 -14.41 -12.63
C LEU A 130 14.99 -13.27 -12.95
N GLN A 131 15.82 -13.39 -13.98
CA GLN A 131 16.75 -12.34 -14.41
C GLN A 131 16.06 -10.97 -14.69
N PRO A 132 14.84 -10.92 -15.26
CA PRO A 132 14.07 -9.67 -15.38
C PRO A 132 13.66 -9.11 -14.02
N LEU A 133 13.30 -9.95 -13.06
CA LEU A 133 12.95 -9.53 -11.70
C LEU A 133 14.18 -9.08 -10.92
N GLY A 134 15.32 -9.76 -11.03
CA GLY A 134 16.59 -9.36 -10.41
C GLY A 134 17.12 -8.03 -10.95
N SER A 135 17.04 -7.83 -12.27
CA SER A 135 17.42 -6.55 -12.90
C SER A 135 16.44 -5.41 -12.57
N GLN A 136 15.14 -5.70 -12.42
CA GLN A 136 14.17 -4.74 -11.89
C GLN A 136 14.43 -4.42 -10.42
N LEU A 137 14.73 -5.40 -9.56
CA LEU A 137 15.07 -5.18 -8.15
C LEU A 137 16.37 -4.39 -7.97
N LEU A 138 17.39 -4.66 -8.79
CA LEU A 138 18.62 -3.86 -8.84
C LEU A 138 18.37 -2.46 -9.40
N GLY A 139 17.49 -2.32 -10.39
CA GLY A 139 17.01 -1.03 -10.89
C GLY A 139 16.22 -0.24 -9.84
N LEU A 140 15.44 -0.91 -9.01
CA LEU A 140 14.75 -0.32 -7.85
C LEU A 140 15.76 0.12 -6.77
N ALA A 141 16.83 -0.66 -6.54
CA ALA A 141 17.92 -0.28 -5.64
C ALA A 141 18.73 0.92 -6.17
N GLY A 142 18.98 0.99 -7.47
CA GLY A 142 19.60 2.17 -8.12
C GLY A 142 18.69 3.40 -8.13
N GLY A 143 17.37 3.20 -8.26
CA GLY A 143 16.36 4.25 -8.10
C GLY A 143 16.16 4.71 -6.66
N ALA A 144 16.53 3.89 -5.68
CA ALA A 144 16.31 4.14 -4.25
C ALA A 144 17.01 5.41 -3.74
N ALA A 145 18.15 5.81 -4.32
CA ALA A 145 18.81 7.06 -3.94
C ALA A 145 17.96 8.30 -4.29
N ASN A 146 17.33 8.31 -5.47
CA ASN A 146 16.38 9.36 -5.86
C ASN A 146 15.05 9.24 -5.10
N SER A 147 14.61 8.01 -4.82
CA SER A 147 13.40 7.74 -4.01
C SER A 147 13.56 8.14 -2.54
N SER A 148 14.76 8.07 -1.97
CA SER A 148 14.99 8.44 -0.56
C SER A 148 14.72 9.93 -0.32
N ILE A 149 15.17 10.79 -1.25
CA ILE A 149 14.87 12.23 -1.21
C ILE A 149 13.36 12.46 -1.35
N GLN A 150 12.68 11.73 -2.24
CA GLN A 150 11.23 11.84 -2.41
C GLN A 150 10.45 11.40 -1.18
N VAL A 151 10.84 10.31 -0.54
CA VAL A 151 10.23 9.83 0.71
C VAL A 151 10.45 10.82 1.84
N LEU A 152 11.66 11.37 1.95
CA LEU A 152 11.99 12.38 2.97
C LEU A 152 11.20 13.67 2.73
N LEU A 153 11.10 14.12 1.48
CA LEU A 153 10.28 15.27 1.11
C LEU A 153 8.80 15.02 1.40
N MET A 154 8.28 13.83 1.06
CA MET A 154 6.91 13.42 1.34
C MET A 154 6.62 13.43 2.84
N ALA A 155 7.53 12.86 3.64
CA ALA A 155 7.41 12.85 5.10
C ALA A 155 7.48 14.27 5.68
N LEU A 156 8.40 15.10 5.21
CA LEU A 156 8.51 16.50 5.64
C LEU A 156 7.24 17.29 5.31
N LEU A 157 6.74 17.18 4.08
CA LEU A 157 5.48 17.80 3.68
C LEU A 157 4.30 17.28 4.51
N ALA A 158 4.25 15.98 4.79
CA ALA A 158 3.20 15.39 5.61
C ALA A 158 3.21 15.97 7.04
N LEU A 159 4.40 16.11 7.64
CA LEU A 159 4.56 16.74 8.95
C LEU A 159 4.13 18.22 8.94
N LEU A 160 4.53 18.99 7.92
CA LEU A 160 4.13 20.39 7.75
C LEU A 160 2.62 20.54 7.57
N LEU A 161 2.00 19.66 6.78
CA LEU A 161 0.55 19.62 6.57
C LEU A 161 -0.19 19.23 7.85
N CYS A 162 0.32 18.27 8.61
CA CYS A 162 -0.27 17.81 9.86
C CYS A 162 -0.05 18.79 11.02
N LEU A 163 0.97 19.65 10.98
CA LEU A 163 1.24 20.64 12.02
C LEU A 163 0.13 21.70 12.09
N ASP A 164 -0.29 22.23 10.95
CA ASP A 164 -1.37 23.23 10.85
C ASP A 164 -2.24 23.04 9.58
N PRO A 165 -3.14 22.04 9.55
CA PRO A 165 -3.98 21.80 8.39
C PRO A 165 -5.03 22.90 8.19
N GLN A 166 -5.39 23.67 9.22
CA GLN A 166 -6.37 24.74 9.04
C GLN A 166 -5.81 25.84 8.16
N HIS A 167 -4.55 26.21 8.36
CA HIS A 167 -3.89 27.18 7.51
C HIS A 167 -3.82 26.71 6.05
N HIS A 168 -3.43 25.45 5.83
CA HIS A 168 -3.34 24.87 4.48
C HIS A 168 -4.70 24.78 3.79
N ILE A 169 -5.75 24.38 4.52
CA ILE A 169 -7.13 24.36 4.01
C ILE A 169 -7.61 25.78 3.66
N ASN A 170 -7.29 26.78 4.50
CA ASN A 170 -7.66 28.17 4.25
C ASN A 170 -6.97 28.73 3.00
N LEU A 171 -5.73 28.33 2.74
CA LEU A 171 -5.00 28.69 1.52
C LEU A 171 -5.71 28.16 0.26
N LEU A 172 -6.12 26.88 0.28
CA LEU A 172 -6.88 26.26 -0.82
C LEU A 172 -8.25 26.92 -1.03
N ILE A 173 -8.95 27.23 0.05
CA ILE A 173 -10.25 27.92 -0.01
C ILE A 173 -10.09 29.36 -0.51
N ALA A 174 -8.99 30.03 -0.19
CA ALA A 174 -8.73 31.40 -0.64
C ALA A 174 -8.64 31.49 -2.18
N ALA A 175 -8.09 30.46 -2.83
CA ALA A 175 -8.04 30.31 -4.28
C ALA A 175 -9.42 29.99 -4.93
N THR A 176 -10.42 29.62 -4.12
CA THR A 176 -11.78 29.30 -4.59
C THR A 176 -12.64 30.57 -4.65
N PRO A 177 -13.50 30.74 -5.69
CA PRO A 177 -14.44 31.87 -5.76
C PRO A 177 -15.30 31.98 -4.50
N ARG A 178 -15.56 33.22 -4.05
CA ARG A 178 -16.22 33.51 -2.75
C ARG A 178 -17.53 32.73 -2.56
N PHE A 179 -18.32 32.58 -3.61
CA PHE A 179 -19.60 31.87 -3.60
C PHE A 179 -19.48 30.38 -3.24
N TYR A 180 -18.38 29.72 -3.62
CA TYR A 180 -18.16 28.28 -3.41
C TYR A 180 -17.33 27.95 -2.16
N ARG A 181 -16.85 28.95 -1.41
CA ARG A 181 -15.98 28.74 -0.23
C ARG A 181 -16.62 27.85 0.84
N PRO A 182 -17.92 28.00 1.21
CA PRO A 182 -18.54 27.12 2.19
C PRO A 182 -18.61 25.66 1.72
N GLN A 183 -18.98 25.44 0.45
CA GLN A 183 -19.07 24.11 -0.15
C GLN A 183 -17.69 23.46 -0.26
N GLY A 184 -16.68 24.21 -0.69
CA GLY A 184 -15.30 23.73 -0.78
C GLY A 184 -14.74 23.30 0.58
N ARG A 185 -15.01 24.07 1.65
CA ARG A 185 -14.61 23.69 3.01
C ARG A 185 -15.28 22.40 3.48
N ARG A 186 -16.58 22.24 3.20
CA ARG A 186 -17.33 21.03 3.54
C ARG A 186 -16.79 19.82 2.79
N LEU A 187 -16.49 19.95 1.50
CA LEU A 187 -15.93 18.88 0.68
C LEU A 187 -14.55 18.45 1.21
N LEU A 188 -13.64 19.39 1.46
CA LEU A 188 -12.31 19.08 1.98
C LEU A 188 -12.38 18.38 3.34
N GLN A 189 -13.30 18.79 4.21
CA GLN A 189 -13.52 18.14 5.49
C GLN A 189 -14.03 16.70 5.31
N GLN A 190 -15.01 16.48 4.42
CA GLN A 190 -15.51 15.14 4.10
C GLN A 190 -14.42 14.24 3.50
N CYS A 191 -13.59 14.76 2.61
CA CYS A 191 -12.45 14.02 2.06
C CYS A 191 -11.44 13.65 3.16
N ARG A 192 -11.14 14.57 4.09
CA ARG A 192 -10.25 14.28 5.22
C ARG A 192 -10.80 13.17 6.11
N ASP A 193 -12.08 13.28 6.48
CA ASP A 193 -12.71 12.33 7.39
C ASP A 193 -12.85 10.95 6.73
N ALA A 194 -13.24 10.89 5.45
CA ALA A 194 -13.31 9.65 4.68
C ALA A 194 -11.93 8.99 4.49
N LEU A 195 -10.90 9.76 4.14
CA LEU A 195 -9.56 9.24 3.95
C LEU A 195 -8.94 8.76 5.28
N GLY A 196 -9.16 9.51 6.36
CA GLY A 196 -8.69 9.14 7.70
C GLY A 196 -9.37 7.88 8.23
N GLY A 197 -10.70 7.79 8.08
CA GLY A 197 -11.46 6.59 8.45
C GLY A 197 -11.02 5.36 7.64
N TRP A 198 -10.88 5.51 6.32
CA TRP A 198 -10.41 4.45 5.44
C TRP A 198 -8.99 3.98 5.77
N LEU A 199 -8.04 4.91 6.01
CA LEU A 199 -6.65 4.58 6.38
C LEU A 199 -6.59 3.85 7.72
N ALA A 200 -7.36 4.31 8.72
CA ALA A 200 -7.42 3.66 10.02
C ALA A 200 -7.98 2.23 9.90
N GLY A 201 -9.08 2.07 9.17
CA GLY A 201 -9.67 0.75 8.90
C GLY A 201 -8.72 -0.18 8.16
N MET A 202 -8.07 0.30 7.09
CA MET A 202 -7.08 -0.47 6.34
C MET A 202 -5.88 -0.88 7.19
N THR A 203 -5.38 0.00 8.06
CA THR A 203 -4.27 -0.32 8.97
C THR A 203 -4.65 -1.43 9.94
N ILE A 204 -5.85 -1.38 10.53
CA ILE A 204 -6.34 -2.43 11.42
C ILE A 204 -6.57 -3.74 10.66
N SER A 205 -7.09 -3.67 9.42
CA SER A 205 -7.26 -4.85 8.57
C SER A 205 -5.91 -5.50 8.24
N ALA A 206 -4.93 -4.71 7.81
CA ALA A 206 -3.58 -5.16 7.48
C ALA A 206 -2.89 -5.84 8.67
N ILE A 207 -2.97 -5.25 9.87
CA ILE A 207 -2.43 -5.84 11.10
C ILE A 207 -3.16 -7.14 11.44
N SER A 208 -4.49 -7.17 11.31
CA SER A 208 -5.28 -8.37 11.59
C SER A 208 -4.92 -9.51 10.62
N VAL A 209 -4.84 -9.23 9.32
CA VAL A 209 -4.45 -10.18 8.30
C VAL A 209 -3.02 -10.66 8.52
N PHE A 210 -2.09 -9.76 8.85
CA PHE A 210 -0.71 -10.10 9.21
C PHE A 210 -0.68 -11.11 10.36
N LEU A 211 -1.28 -10.77 11.50
CA LEU A 211 -1.24 -11.58 12.71
C LEU A 211 -1.94 -12.92 12.53
N LEU A 212 -3.15 -12.93 11.95
CA LEU A 212 -3.92 -14.15 11.73
C LEU A 212 -3.23 -15.09 10.72
N THR A 213 -2.66 -14.52 9.65
CA THR A 213 -1.92 -15.32 8.67
C THR A 213 -0.63 -15.87 9.28
N TRP A 214 0.16 -15.03 9.95
CA TRP A 214 1.38 -15.47 10.64
C TRP A 214 1.09 -16.57 11.66
N ALA A 215 0.11 -16.37 12.53
CA ALA A 215 -0.27 -17.34 13.55
C ALA A 215 -0.79 -18.64 12.95
N GLY A 216 -1.64 -18.58 11.93
CA GLY A 216 -2.17 -19.76 11.25
C GLY A 216 -1.08 -20.56 10.51
N LEU A 217 -0.15 -19.88 9.85
CA LEU A 217 0.99 -20.53 9.18
C LEU A 217 1.98 -21.12 10.18
N ALA A 218 2.27 -20.41 11.27
CA ALA A 218 3.12 -20.92 12.36
C ALA A 218 2.48 -22.14 13.02
N TRP A 219 1.16 -22.14 13.23
CA TRP A 219 0.44 -23.30 13.76
C TRP A 219 0.52 -24.52 12.83
N LEU A 220 0.42 -24.29 11.51
CA LEU A 220 0.60 -25.32 10.49
C LEU A 220 2.07 -25.68 10.23
N GLN A 221 3.03 -25.07 10.95
CA GLN A 221 4.47 -25.28 10.77
C GLN A 221 4.96 -25.02 9.34
N VAL A 222 4.35 -24.03 8.67
CA VAL A 222 4.76 -23.61 7.33
C VAL A 222 6.03 -22.76 7.44
N PRO A 223 7.07 -23.01 6.61
CA PRO A 223 8.29 -22.23 6.65
C PRO A 223 8.01 -20.78 6.23
N LEU A 224 8.82 -19.85 6.77
CA LEU A 224 8.73 -18.41 6.46
C LEU A 224 7.33 -17.81 6.78
N ALA A 225 6.72 -18.25 7.88
CA ALA A 225 5.40 -17.80 8.32
C ALA A 225 5.36 -16.28 8.58
N LEU A 226 6.42 -15.69 9.16
CA LEU A 226 6.49 -14.26 9.46
C LEU A 226 6.54 -13.43 8.18
N LEU A 227 7.44 -13.78 7.26
CA LEU A 227 7.58 -13.15 5.96
C LEU A 227 6.28 -13.26 5.17
N SER A 228 5.67 -14.44 5.12
CA SER A 228 4.41 -14.67 4.42
C SER A 228 3.26 -13.86 5.03
N GLY A 229 3.16 -13.85 6.36
CA GLY A 229 2.20 -13.01 7.07
C GLY A 229 2.40 -11.54 6.74
N LEU A 230 3.65 -11.05 6.76
CA LEU A 230 3.99 -9.65 6.49
C LEU A 230 3.61 -9.24 5.07
N VAL A 231 3.94 -10.07 4.08
CA VAL A 231 3.55 -9.87 2.68
C VAL A 231 2.03 -9.84 2.56
N CYS A 232 1.30 -10.76 3.22
CA CYS A 232 -0.15 -10.76 3.21
C CYS A 232 -0.75 -9.48 3.80
N GLY A 233 -0.29 -9.07 4.98
CA GLY A 233 -0.77 -7.84 5.63
C GLY A 233 -0.44 -6.58 4.84
N LEU A 234 0.73 -6.52 4.19
CA LEU A 234 1.11 -5.38 3.33
C LEU A 234 0.25 -5.33 2.06
N LEU A 235 0.00 -6.49 1.44
CA LEU A 235 -0.82 -6.59 0.24
C LEU A 235 -2.30 -6.30 0.48
N THR A 236 -2.78 -6.32 1.73
CA THR A 236 -4.13 -5.83 2.08
C THR A 236 -4.37 -4.38 1.63
N PHE A 237 -3.33 -3.53 1.57
CA PHE A 237 -3.46 -2.16 1.06
C PHE A 237 -3.71 -2.07 -0.45
N VAL A 238 -3.52 -3.17 -1.21
CA VAL A 238 -3.74 -3.23 -2.66
C VAL A 238 -5.04 -3.99 -2.93
N PRO A 239 -6.16 -3.29 -3.19
CA PRO A 239 -7.44 -3.94 -3.45
C PRO A 239 -7.34 -4.86 -4.67
N THR A 240 -8.22 -5.88 -4.71
CA THR A 240 -8.42 -6.87 -5.78
C THR A 240 -7.24 -7.79 -6.13
N ILE A 241 -6.03 -7.27 -6.23
CA ILE A 241 -4.80 -8.03 -6.50
C ILE A 241 -4.25 -8.63 -5.20
N GLY A 242 -4.29 -7.84 -4.12
CA GLY A 242 -3.70 -8.17 -2.83
C GLY A 242 -4.08 -9.55 -2.33
N PRO A 243 -5.38 -9.89 -2.17
CA PRO A 243 -5.78 -11.18 -1.60
C PRO A 243 -5.33 -12.40 -2.41
N THR A 244 -5.36 -12.31 -3.75
CA THR A 244 -4.96 -13.38 -4.65
C THR A 244 -3.45 -13.57 -4.61
N VAL A 245 -2.69 -12.49 -4.80
CA VAL A 245 -1.22 -12.54 -4.81
C VAL A 245 -0.66 -12.86 -3.43
N ALA A 246 -1.26 -12.33 -2.37
CA ALA A 246 -0.89 -12.62 -0.98
C ALA A 246 -1.00 -14.11 -0.65
N THR A 247 -1.97 -14.81 -1.23
CA THR A 247 -2.16 -16.24 -0.97
C THR A 247 -1.15 -17.11 -1.72
N LEU A 248 -0.54 -16.61 -2.80
CA LEU A 248 0.41 -17.37 -3.62
C LEU A 248 1.66 -17.76 -2.84
N LEU A 249 2.32 -16.79 -2.18
CA LEU A 249 3.57 -17.02 -1.47
C LEU A 249 3.46 -18.13 -0.38
N PRO A 250 2.53 -18.05 0.60
CA PRO A 250 2.40 -19.08 1.62
C PRO A 250 1.96 -20.43 1.04
N THR A 251 1.13 -20.43 -0.01
CA THR A 251 0.66 -21.67 -0.65
C THR A 251 1.80 -22.38 -1.38
N ALA A 252 2.65 -21.63 -2.09
CA ALA A 252 3.82 -22.14 -2.79
C ALA A 252 4.86 -22.69 -1.80
N LEU A 253 5.12 -21.97 -0.71
CA LEU A 253 6.01 -22.42 0.36
C LEU A 253 5.53 -23.72 1.00
N ALA A 254 4.23 -23.84 1.25
CA ALA A 254 3.65 -25.08 1.76
C ALA A 254 3.72 -26.24 0.75
N LEU A 255 3.62 -25.96 -0.56
CA LEU A 255 3.71 -26.97 -1.62
C LEU A 255 5.09 -27.62 -1.70
N VAL A 256 6.16 -26.88 -1.36
CA VAL A 256 7.53 -27.42 -1.28
C VAL A 256 7.66 -28.46 -0.17
N VAL A 257 6.96 -28.25 0.94
CA VAL A 257 6.93 -29.21 2.05
C VAL A 257 6.07 -30.42 1.68
N SER A 258 4.78 -30.19 1.36
CA SER A 258 3.90 -31.24 0.86
C SER A 258 2.62 -30.67 0.20
N PRO A 259 2.03 -31.38 -0.78
CA PRO A 259 0.74 -30.99 -1.38
C PRO A 259 -0.40 -30.91 -0.36
N GLU A 260 -0.41 -31.78 0.65
CA GLU A 260 -1.43 -31.78 1.71
C GLU A 260 -1.34 -30.51 2.56
N LEU A 261 -0.13 -30.08 2.91
CA LEU A 261 0.08 -28.83 3.66
C LEU A 261 -0.35 -27.63 2.83
N SER A 262 -0.06 -27.62 1.53
CA SER A 262 -0.51 -26.57 0.61
C SER A 262 -2.03 -26.44 0.59
N LEU A 263 -2.76 -27.57 0.55
CA LEU A 263 -4.21 -27.55 0.61
C LEU A 263 -4.74 -26.98 1.93
N LYS A 264 -4.12 -27.33 3.07
CA LYS A 264 -4.47 -26.77 4.38
C LYS A 264 -4.25 -25.25 4.42
N VAL A 265 -3.17 -24.76 3.82
CA VAL A 265 -2.88 -23.32 3.70
C VAL A 265 -3.89 -22.60 2.82
N ILE A 266 -4.29 -23.19 1.70
CA ILE A 266 -5.35 -22.63 0.83
C ILE A 266 -6.65 -22.49 1.61
N VAL A 267 -7.06 -23.52 2.33
CA VAL A 267 -8.29 -23.49 3.15
C VAL A 267 -8.19 -22.41 4.24
N LEU A 268 -7.07 -22.36 4.97
CA LEU A 268 -6.81 -21.31 5.96
C LEU A 268 -6.92 -19.92 5.34
N ARG A 269 -6.24 -19.68 4.21
CA ARG A 269 -6.25 -18.38 3.53
C ARG A 269 -7.61 -18.01 3.00
N LEU A 270 -8.37 -18.97 2.48
CA LEU A 270 -9.75 -18.75 2.03
C LEU A 270 -10.62 -18.31 3.21
N ILE A 271 -10.52 -18.96 4.37
CA ILE A 271 -11.26 -18.58 5.57
C ILE A 271 -10.88 -17.15 6.01
N LEU A 272 -9.58 -16.85 6.11
CA LEU A 272 -9.11 -15.52 6.52
C LEU A 272 -9.52 -14.43 5.54
N GLN A 273 -9.44 -14.69 4.24
CA GLN A 273 -9.84 -13.75 3.19
C GLN A 273 -11.34 -13.46 3.21
N ASN A 274 -12.17 -14.48 3.43
CA ASN A 274 -13.61 -14.27 3.58
C ASN A 274 -13.94 -13.55 4.90
N GLY A 275 -13.22 -13.86 5.99
CA GLY A 275 -13.35 -13.12 7.25
C GLY A 275 -12.98 -11.63 7.09
N GLU A 276 -11.93 -11.33 6.34
CA GLU A 276 -11.56 -9.96 6.00
C GLU A 276 -12.66 -9.27 5.19
N ALA A 277 -13.15 -9.91 4.12
CA ALA A 277 -14.13 -9.33 3.22
C ALA A 277 -15.51 -9.13 3.86
N PHE A 278 -15.99 -10.10 4.64
CA PHE A 278 -17.36 -10.10 5.17
C PHE A 278 -17.48 -9.61 6.62
N LEU A 279 -16.41 -9.65 7.41
CA LEU A 279 -16.43 -9.20 8.81
C LEU A 279 -15.59 -7.93 8.99
N LEU A 280 -14.29 -7.98 8.71
CA LEU A 280 -13.39 -6.86 9.03
C LEU A 280 -13.71 -5.62 8.21
N THR A 281 -13.81 -5.77 6.89
CA THR A 281 -14.05 -4.66 5.96
C THR A 281 -15.31 -3.86 6.32
N PRO A 282 -16.51 -4.46 6.47
CA PRO A 282 -17.69 -3.70 6.85
C PRO A 282 -17.59 -3.13 8.26
N LEU A 283 -17.02 -3.84 9.25
CA LEU A 283 -16.89 -3.32 10.62
C LEU A 283 -15.97 -2.10 10.72
N LEU A 284 -14.92 -2.06 9.90
CA LEU A 284 -13.88 -1.03 9.95
C LEU A 284 -14.19 0.17 9.04
N LEU A 285 -14.87 -0.04 7.92
CA LEU A 285 -15.15 0.99 6.91
C LEU A 285 -16.58 1.57 6.98
N SER A 286 -17.46 1.06 7.85
CA SER A 286 -18.83 1.59 8.00
C SER A 286 -18.94 2.88 8.83
N ARG A 287 -17.83 3.58 9.08
CA ARG A 287 -17.76 4.80 9.90
C ARG A 287 -17.07 5.91 9.14
#